data_AF-A0A3C1VBK5-F1
#
_entry.id   AF-A0A3C1VBK5-F1
#
_cell.length_a   1.000
_cell.length_b   1.000
_cell.length_c   1.000
_cell.angle_alpha   90.00
_cell.angle_beta   90.00
_cell.angle_gamma   90.00
#
_symmetry.space_group_name_H-M   'P 1'
#
loop_
_entity.id
_entity.type
_entity.pdbx_description
1 polymer ?
#
loop_
_entity_poly.entity_id
_entity_poly.type
_entity_poly.pdbx_seq_one_letter_code
_entity_poly.pdbx_strand_id
1 'polypeptide(L)'
;MAEYLAGTNPNDAADVLRITSFRRNVLAANYNQFTWNSQPTRFYAVQYRSALDQNPTWADYGYFSVPGVGVTGFFDANNQEFYRIRAYRPLMP
;
A
#
# COMPACT_ATOMS: atom_id res chain seq x y z
N MET A 1 15.62 11.06 -6.40
CA MET A 1 15.01 11.77 -7.54
C MET A 1 14.24 10.74 -8.37
N ALA A 2 12.97 10.45 -8.03
CA ALA A 2 12.23 9.33 -8.67
C ALA A 2 10.69 9.42 -8.62
N GLU A 3 10.10 10.24 -7.75
CA GLU A 3 8.65 10.20 -7.51
C GLU A 3 7.81 10.87 -8.60
N TYR A 4 8.31 11.92 -9.27
CA TYR A 4 7.54 12.59 -10.33
C TYR A 4 7.32 11.72 -11.59
N LEU A 5 8.22 10.76 -11.85
CA LEU A 5 8.11 9.82 -12.99
C LEU A 5 7.08 8.71 -12.74
N ALA A 6 6.71 8.46 -11.48
CA ALA A 6 5.62 7.55 -11.13
C ALA A 6 4.23 8.23 -11.24
N GLY A 7 4.18 9.48 -11.70
CA GLY A 7 2.96 10.29 -11.76
C GLY A 7 2.36 10.46 -10.37
N THR A 8 3.22 10.71 -9.38
CA THR A 8 2.91 10.99 -7.98
C THR A 8 3.58 12.30 -7.59
N ASN A 9 2.81 13.25 -7.07
CA ASN A 9 3.29 14.48 -6.47
C ASN A 9 3.10 14.43 -4.95
N PRO A 10 4.17 14.25 -4.16
CA PRO A 10 4.07 14.16 -2.69
C PRO A 10 3.56 15.46 -2.02
N ASN A 11 3.52 16.58 -2.73
CA ASN A 11 2.97 17.85 -2.24
C ASN A 11 1.49 18.06 -2.63
N ASP A 12 0.92 17.18 -3.46
CA ASP A 12 -0.48 17.25 -3.85
C ASP A 12 -1.34 16.37 -2.93
N ALA A 13 -2.38 16.95 -2.34
CA ALA A 13 -3.22 16.21 -1.39
C ALA A 13 -4.13 15.18 -2.07
N ALA A 14 -4.42 15.37 -3.36
CA ALA A 14 -5.18 14.44 -4.19
C ALA A 14 -4.27 13.37 -4.83
N ASP A 15 -2.98 13.35 -4.48
CA ASP A 15 -2.04 12.44 -5.08
C ASP A 15 -2.39 10.99 -4.79
N VAL A 16 -2.10 10.18 -5.78
CA VAL A 16 -2.38 8.74 -5.79
C VAL A 16 -1.41 8.05 -4.82
N LEU A 17 -1.83 6.96 -4.19
CA LEU A 17 -1.07 6.26 -3.11
C LEU A 17 -1.10 6.93 -1.74
N ARG A 18 -1.74 8.10 -1.58
CA ARG A 18 -2.01 8.64 -0.24
C ARG A 18 -2.98 7.74 0.49
N ILE A 19 -2.55 7.15 1.60
CA ILE A 19 -3.43 6.46 2.54
C ILE A 19 -4.30 7.52 3.22
N THR A 20 -5.62 7.41 3.04
CA THR A 20 -6.62 8.34 3.59
C THR A 20 -7.28 7.79 4.85
N SER A 21 -7.24 6.47 5.06
CA SER A 21 -7.73 5.83 6.28
C SER A 21 -6.94 4.56 6.59
N PHE A 22 -6.60 4.41 7.87
CA PHE A 22 -6.10 3.18 8.48
C PHE A 22 -7.03 2.84 9.65
N ARG A 23 -7.64 1.66 9.63
CA ARG A 23 -8.49 1.18 10.72
C ARG A 23 -8.03 -0.19 11.18
N ARG A 24 -7.97 -0.39 12.48
CA ARG A 24 -7.78 -1.70 13.10
C ARG A 24 -9.11 -2.20 13.62
N ASN A 25 -9.47 -3.43 13.28
CA ASN A 25 -10.71 -4.03 13.73
C ASN A 25 -10.63 -4.30 15.24
N VAL A 26 -11.62 -3.80 15.99
CA VAL A 26 -11.66 -3.94 17.46
C VAL A 26 -12.00 -5.36 17.92
N LEU A 27 -12.66 -6.17 17.09
CA LEU A 27 -13.02 -7.55 17.38
C LEU A 27 -11.94 -8.56 16.95
N ALA A 28 -11.12 -8.18 15.97
CA ALA A 28 -9.96 -8.93 15.52
C ALA A 28 -8.77 -7.97 15.51
N ALA A 29 -8.11 -7.82 16.67
CA ALA A 29 -7.10 -6.79 16.90
C ALA A 29 -5.90 -6.82 15.96
N ASN A 30 -5.69 -7.94 15.25
CA ASN A 30 -4.66 -8.09 14.23
C ASN A 30 -5.19 -7.86 12.80
N TYR A 31 -6.45 -7.50 12.58
CA TYR A 31 -6.99 -7.19 11.27
C TYR A 31 -7.00 -5.67 11.03
N ASN A 32 -6.40 -5.27 9.92
CA ASN A 32 -6.30 -3.90 9.47
C ASN A 32 -7.13 -3.68 8.19
N GLN A 33 -7.60 -2.46 7.99
CA GLN A 33 -8.26 -2.01 6.76
C GLN A 33 -7.63 -0.68 6.31
N PHE A 34 -7.20 -0.67 5.05
CA PHE A 34 -6.57 0.48 4.40
C PHE A 34 -7.52 1.04 3.37
N THR A 35 -7.55 2.36 3.27
CA THR A 35 -8.15 3.09 2.15
C THR A 35 -7.15 4.10 1.64
N TRP A 36 -6.99 4.19 0.32
CA TRP A 36 -6.08 5.13 -0.34
C TRP A 36 -6.68 5.69 -1.63
N ASN A 37 -6.14 6.83 -2.07
CA ASN A 37 -6.47 7.39 -3.39
C ASN A 37 -5.90 6.49 -4.49
N SER A 38 -6.78 5.85 -5.27
CA SER A 38 -6.43 4.97 -6.38
C SER A 38 -6.74 5.60 -7.75
N GLN A 39 -6.19 5.00 -8.82
CA GLN A 39 -6.50 5.32 -10.20
C GLN A 39 -7.02 4.08 -10.91
N PRO A 40 -8.10 4.19 -11.71
CA PRO A 40 -8.75 3.05 -12.36
C PRO A 40 -7.84 2.18 -13.24
N THR A 41 -6.70 2.70 -13.72
CA THR A 41 -5.80 2.03 -14.66
C THR A 41 -4.53 1.48 -14.02
N ARG A 42 -4.34 1.64 -12.70
CA ARG A 42 -3.14 1.20 -11.99
C ARG A 42 -3.42 -0.04 -11.14
N PHE A 43 -2.43 -0.91 -11.04
CA PHE A 43 -2.45 -2.05 -10.13
C PHE A 43 -1.70 -1.70 -8.85
N TYR A 44 -2.11 -2.31 -7.74
CA TYR A 44 -1.64 -1.96 -6.41
C TYR A 44 -1.25 -3.19 -5.60
N ALA A 45 -0.27 -3.03 -4.74
CA ALA A 45 0.13 -4.03 -3.75
C ALA A 45 0.26 -3.36 -2.38
N VAL A 46 -0.04 -4.11 -1.32
CA VAL A 46 0.34 -3.75 0.05
C VAL A 46 1.67 -4.40 0.34
N GLN A 47 2.61 -3.62 0.85
CA GLN A 47 3.89 -4.12 1.32
C GLN A 47 4.06 -3.81 2.79
N TYR A 48 4.83 -4.65 3.46
CA TYR A 48 5.15 -4.49 4.87
C TYR A 48 6.64 -4.70 5.13
N ARG A 49 7.10 -4.21 6.29
CA ARG A 49 8.41 -4.50 6.86
C ARG A 49 8.37 -4.35 8.38
N SER A 50 9.26 -5.04 9.08
CA SER A 50 9.31 -5.03 10.55
C SER A 50 10.03 -3.83 11.16
N ALA A 51 10.88 -3.14 10.39
CA ALA A 51 11.69 -2.03 10.89
C ALA A 51 11.88 -0.91 9.84
N LEU A 52 12.23 0.29 10.30
CA LEU A 52 12.51 1.46 9.44
C LEU A 52 14.00 1.65 9.13
N ASP A 53 14.88 0.74 9.54
CA ASP A 53 16.33 0.85 9.34
C ASP A 53 16.73 0.79 7.85
N GLN A 54 18.03 0.93 7.57
CA GLN A 54 18.53 1.09 6.20
C GLN A 54 18.37 -0.16 5.32
N ASN A 55 18.11 -1.36 5.88
CA ASN A 55 18.16 -2.62 5.12
C ASN A 55 17.01 -3.64 5.27
N PRO A 56 15.81 -3.36 5.80
CA PRO A 56 14.72 -4.31 5.70
C PRO A 56 14.06 -4.17 4.32
N THR A 57 14.24 -5.19 3.48
CA THR A 57 13.53 -5.35 2.21
C THR A 57 12.02 -5.36 2.47
N TRP A 58 11.27 -4.55 1.72
CA TRP A 58 9.81 -4.59 1.77
C TRP A 58 9.31 -5.94 1.23
N ALA A 59 8.57 -6.67 2.06
CA ALA A 59 7.88 -7.89 1.65
C ALA A 59 6.47 -7.54 1.15
N ASP A 60 5.97 -8.31 0.19
CA ASP A 60 4.60 -8.14 -0.29
C ASP A 60 3.63 -8.85 0.64
N TYR A 61 2.65 -8.10 1.13
CA TYR A 61 1.51 -8.67 1.83
C TYR A 61 0.53 -9.28 0.82
N GLY A 62 0.28 -8.56 -0.27
CA GLY A 62 -0.65 -9.00 -1.30
C GLY A 62 -0.65 -8.09 -2.52
N TYR A 63 -0.95 -8.70 -3.66
CA TYR A 63 -1.07 -8.07 -4.97
C TYR A 63 -2.54 -8.08 -5.39
N PHE A 64 -3.03 -6.96 -5.91
CA PHE A 64 -4.39 -6.87 -6.44
C PHE A 64 -4.35 -7.01 -7.97
N SER A 65 -4.87 -8.13 -8.47
CA SER A 65 -5.00 -8.41 -9.91
C SER A 65 -6.07 -7.57 -10.61
N VAL A 66 -6.79 -6.72 -9.87
CA VAL A 66 -7.80 -5.80 -10.41
C VAL A 66 -7.25 -4.39 -10.33
N PRO A 67 -7.26 -3.62 -11.44
CA PRO A 67 -6.79 -2.25 -11.42
C PRO A 67 -7.79 -1.35 -10.66
N GLY A 68 -7.29 -0.26 -10.08
CA GLY A 68 -8.13 0.74 -9.40
C GLY A 68 -8.53 0.40 -7.97
N VAL A 69 -8.06 -0.73 -7.39
CA VAL A 69 -8.29 -1.02 -5.98
C VAL A 69 -7.78 0.12 -5.11
N GLY A 70 -8.67 0.63 -4.25
CA GLY A 70 -8.40 1.72 -3.31
C GLY A 70 -8.74 1.35 -1.86
N VAL A 71 -9.15 0.11 -1.62
CA VAL A 71 -9.48 -0.40 -0.29
C VAL A 71 -9.07 -1.86 -0.18
N THR A 72 -8.50 -2.24 0.96
CA THR A 72 -8.26 -3.65 1.30
C THR A 72 -8.28 -3.84 2.80
N GLY A 73 -8.49 -5.07 3.24
CA GLY A 73 -8.15 -5.45 4.61
C GLY A 73 -7.23 -6.67 4.64
N PHE A 74 -6.53 -6.81 5.76
CA PHE A 74 -5.47 -7.77 5.93
C PHE A 74 -5.10 -7.97 7.39
N PHE A 75 -4.56 -9.13 7.74
CA PHE A 75 -4.02 -9.39 9.07
C PHE A 75 -2.57 -8.94 9.20
N ASP A 76 -2.17 -8.40 10.35
CA ASP A 76 -0.75 -8.19 10.70
C ASP A 76 0.01 -9.52 10.51
N ALA A 77 1.17 -9.47 9.86
CA ALA A 77 2.07 -10.62 9.72
C ALA A 77 3.00 -10.76 10.94
N ASN A 78 3.23 -9.68 11.71
CA ASN A 78 4.10 -9.64 12.89
C ASN A 78 3.59 -8.64 13.95
N ASN A 79 4.18 -8.67 15.15
CA ASN A 79 3.80 -7.77 16.25
C ASN A 79 4.02 -6.27 15.97
N GLN A 80 4.99 -5.93 15.11
CA GLN A 80 5.28 -4.54 14.74
C GLN A 80 5.66 -4.48 13.26
N GLU A 81 4.92 -3.67 12.51
CA GLU A 81 5.06 -3.58 11.05
C GLU A 81 4.82 -2.16 10.57
N PHE A 82 5.55 -1.79 9.52
CA PHE A 82 5.35 -0.59 8.73
C PHE A 82 4.79 -1.00 7.40
N TYR A 83 3.77 -0.28 6.95
CA TYR A 83 3.04 -0.59 5.72
C TYR A 83 3.20 0.50 4.67
N ARG A 84 3.14 0.12 3.41
CA ARG A 84 2.99 1.07 2.29
C ARG A 84 2.14 0.48 1.18
N ILE A 85 1.54 1.37 0.39
CA ILE A 85 0.95 1.02 -0.90
C ILE A 85 2.00 1.20 -1.99
N ARG A 86 2.10 0.22 -2.88
CA ARG A 86 2.94 0.29 -4.08
C ARG A 86 2.06 0.18 -5.31
N ALA A 87 2.14 1.15 -6.22
CA ALA A 87 1.64 0.96 -7.57
C ALA A 87 2.63 0.11 -8.38
N TYR A 88 2.12 -0.78 -9.24
CA TYR A 88 2.94 -1.54 -10.17
C TYR A 88 2.26 -1.69 -11.53
N ARG A 89 3.05 -2.09 -12.53
CA ARG A 89 2.56 -2.53 -13.84
C ARG A 89 2.72 -4.05 -13.91
N PRO A 90 1.68 -4.81 -14.25
CA PRO A 90 1.82 -6.25 -14.49
C PRO A 90 2.87 -6.47 -15.59
N LEU A 91 3.66 -7.53 -15.45
CA LEU A 91 4.45 -8.01 -16.58
C LEU A 91 3.44 -8.44 -17.65
N MET A 92 3.54 -7.84 -18.85
CA MET A 92 2.71 -8.27 -19.98
C MET A 92 3.03 -9.76 -20.24
N PRO A 93 2.02 -10.58 -20.59
CA PRO A 93 2.24 -11.99 -20.88
C PRO A 93 3.23 -12.19 -22.04
#